data_AF-A0A531KZ83-F1
#
_entry.id   AF-A0A531KZ83-F1
#
_cell.length_a   1.000
_cell.length_b   1.000
_cell.length_c   1.000
_cell.angle_alpha   90.00
_cell.angle_beta   90.00
_cell.angle_gamma   90.00
#
_symmetry.space_group_name_H-M   'P 1'
#
loop_
_entity.id
_entity.type
_entity.pdbx_description
1 polymer ?
#
loop_
_entity_poly.entity_id
_entity_poly.type
_entity_poly.pdbx_seq_one_letter_code
_entity_poly.pdbx_strand_id
1 'polypeptide(L)'
;MIFDTHLHLIDKSALRYPWLSGVPALNRDFSYDEYAVLARRTGIEGALHMEVDVDSADIETETSHVKALSQQKDSLLRGAIASCRPEEPGFAAYLERQRADPFVKGFRRVLHVVPD
;
A
#
# COMPACT_ATOMS: atom_id res chain seq x y z
N MET A 1 8.85 5.68 -20.45
CA MET A 1 7.97 5.45 -19.30
C MET A 1 8.06 4.01 -18.84
N ILE A 2 8.91 3.77 -17.84
CA ILE A 2 8.88 2.55 -17.03
C ILE A 2 7.99 2.82 -15.83
N PHE A 3 7.09 1.89 -15.52
CA PHE A 3 6.11 2.03 -14.46
C PHE A 3 6.20 0.83 -13.52
N ASP A 4 6.39 1.07 -12.22
CA ASP A 4 6.39 0.03 -11.20
C ASP A 4 4.96 -0.23 -10.72
N THR A 5 4.39 -1.37 -11.12
CA THR A 5 3.00 -1.70 -10.79
C THR A 5 2.84 -2.37 -9.42
N HIS A 6 3.91 -2.63 -8.67
CA HIS A 6 3.87 -3.43 -7.46
C HIS A 6 4.89 -2.97 -6.41
N LEU A 7 4.69 -1.76 -5.90
CA LEU A 7 5.51 -1.19 -4.83
C LEU A 7 4.89 -1.44 -3.45
N HIS A 8 5.68 -1.97 -2.52
CA HIS A 8 5.37 -1.97 -1.09
C HIS A 8 6.20 -0.94 -0.34
N LEU A 9 5.58 -0.23 0.61
CA LEU A 9 6.24 0.71 1.51
C LEU A 9 5.96 0.30 2.95
N ILE A 10 6.96 0.41 3.83
CA ILE A 10 6.81 0.10 5.25
C ILE A 10 7.21 1.33 6.05
N ASP A 11 6.23 1.93 6.71
CA ASP A 11 6.42 2.99 7.71
C ASP A 11 5.84 2.54 9.05
N LYS A 12 6.70 2.04 9.93
CA LYS A 12 6.32 1.51 11.24
C LYS A 12 6.03 2.62 12.25
N SER A 13 6.28 3.88 11.91
CA SER A 13 5.88 5.04 12.72
C SER A 13 4.42 5.44 12.47
N ALA A 14 3.89 5.11 11.29
CA ALA A 14 2.53 5.45 10.87
C ALA A 14 1.53 4.29 10.96
N LEU A 15 1.99 3.05 10.74
CA LEU A 15 1.12 1.88 10.54
C LEU A 15 1.63 0.66 11.30
N ARG A 16 0.72 -0.26 11.65
CA ARG A 16 1.06 -1.53 12.31
C ARG A 16 1.10 -2.68 11.29
N TYR A 17 2.13 -3.51 11.40
CA TYR A 17 2.33 -4.68 10.55
C TYR A 17 2.61 -5.91 11.42
N PRO A 18 1.59 -6.57 11.98
CA PRO A 18 1.79 -7.69 12.91
C PRO A 18 2.70 -8.79 12.37
N TRP A 19 2.61 -9.08 11.06
CA TRP A 19 3.36 -10.14 10.39
C TRP A 19 4.88 -9.88 10.29
N LEU A 20 5.34 -8.63 10.36
CA LEU A 20 6.78 -8.30 10.26
C LEU A 20 7.62 -8.95 11.35
N SER A 21 7.05 -9.15 12.54
CA SER A 21 7.73 -9.84 13.65
C SER A 21 8.18 -11.27 13.29
N GLY A 22 7.46 -11.92 12.38
CA GLY A 22 7.79 -13.26 11.86
C GLY A 22 8.79 -13.27 10.70
N VAL A 23 9.18 -12.11 10.17
CA VAL A 23 10.07 -12.00 9.00
C VAL A 23 11.20 -11.00 9.28
N PRO A 24 12.25 -11.38 10.04
CA PRO A 24 13.29 -10.46 10.51
C PRO A 24 13.97 -9.64 9.40
N ALA A 25 14.16 -10.22 8.21
CA ALA A 25 14.77 -9.53 7.07
C ALA A 25 13.96 -8.32 6.57
N LEU A 26 12.65 -8.31 6.82
CA LEU A 26 11.74 -7.24 6.42
C LEU A 26 11.31 -6.35 7.58
N ASN A 27 11.71 -6.66 8.83
CA ASN A 27 11.22 -6.00 10.04
C ASN A 27 11.89 -4.63 10.30
N ARG A 28 11.88 -3.76 9.31
CA ARG A 28 12.43 -2.40 9.32
C ARG A 28 11.60 -1.49 8.42
N ASP A 29 11.84 -0.20 8.48
CA ASP A 29 11.21 0.74 7.55
C ASP A 29 11.77 0.57 6.12
N PHE A 30 10.89 0.78 5.16
CA PHE A 30 11.16 0.89 3.72
C PHE A 30 10.40 2.12 3.23
N SER A 31 11.03 3.28 3.34
CA SER A 31 10.37 4.57 3.11
C SER A 31 10.22 4.89 1.63
N TYR A 32 9.25 5.75 1.32
CA TYR A 32 9.06 6.27 -0.03
C TYR A 32 10.30 7.03 -0.55
N ASP A 33 10.99 7.78 0.32
CA ASP A 33 12.16 8.56 -0.07
C ASP A 33 13.32 7.66 -0.52
N GLU A 34 13.59 6.56 0.22
CA GLU A 34 14.61 5.58 -0.17
C GLU A 34 14.25 4.95 -1.52
N TYR A 35 12.99 4.52 -1.67
CA TYR A 35 12.48 3.98 -2.94
C TYR A 35 12.66 4.98 -4.09
N ALA A 36 12.26 6.23 -3.92
CA ALA A 36 12.24 7.23 -4.99
C ALA A 36 13.65 7.57 -5.50
N VAL A 37 14.68 7.49 -4.65
CA VAL A 37 16.09 7.64 -5.08
C VAL A 37 16.49 6.47 -5.99
N LEU A 38 16.17 5.24 -5.60
CA LEU A 38 16.53 4.04 -6.35
C LEU A 38 15.75 3.94 -7.67
N ALA A 39 14.43 4.16 -7.62
CA ALA A 39 13.54 4.07 -8.76
C ALA A 39 13.90 5.06 -9.88
N ARG A 40 14.29 6.28 -9.53
CA ARG A 40 14.74 7.27 -10.53
C ARG A 40 16.03 6.85 -11.23
N ARG A 41 16.96 6.20 -10.53
CA ARG A 41 18.22 5.71 -11.12
C ARG A 41 18.00 4.58 -12.14
N THR A 42 16.87 3.87 -12.05
CA THR A 42 16.50 2.79 -12.98
C THR A 42 15.54 3.25 -14.08
N GLY A 43 15.15 4.54 -14.10
CA GLY A 43 14.25 5.10 -15.10
C GLY A 43 12.77 4.88 -14.83
N ILE A 44 12.38 4.49 -13.61
CA ILE A 44 10.97 4.42 -13.20
C ILE A 44 10.39 5.85 -13.09
N GLU A 45 9.30 6.09 -13.80
CA GLU A 45 8.63 7.40 -13.90
C GLU A 45 7.30 7.46 -13.13
N GLY A 46 6.80 6.31 -12.66
CA GLY A 46 5.58 6.21 -11.87
C GLY A 46 5.44 4.85 -11.18
N ALA A 47 4.66 4.81 -10.10
CA ALA A 47 4.43 3.62 -9.32
C ALA A 47 2.99 3.50 -8.80
N LEU A 48 2.51 2.26 -8.66
CA LEU A 48 1.33 1.92 -7.87
C LEU A 48 1.79 1.29 -6.56
N HIS A 49 1.29 1.84 -5.46
CA HIS A 49 1.42 1.20 -4.16
C HIS A 49 0.50 -0.03 -4.11
N MET A 50 0.99 -1.11 -3.53
CA MET A 50 0.25 -2.31 -3.24
C MET A 50 0.18 -2.46 -1.72
N GLU A 51 -1.02 -2.68 -1.18
CA GLU A 51 -1.25 -2.91 0.26
C GLU A 51 -0.27 -3.92 0.87
N VAL A 52 0.05 -3.76 2.14
CA VAL A 52 1.14 -4.49 2.81
C VAL A 52 0.60 -5.43 3.90
N ASP A 53 -0.70 -5.73 3.89
CA ASP A 53 -1.38 -6.50 4.94
C ASP A 53 -1.12 -5.91 6.33
N VAL A 54 -1.34 -4.60 6.44
CA VAL A 54 -1.36 -3.88 7.72
C VAL A 54 -2.40 -4.47 8.67
N ASP A 55 -2.32 -4.10 9.95
CA ASP A 55 -3.40 -4.35 10.90
C ASP A 55 -4.75 -3.91 10.32
N SER A 56 -5.80 -4.70 10.51
CA SER A 56 -7.14 -4.44 9.97
C SER A 56 -7.66 -3.03 10.29
N ALA A 57 -7.30 -2.48 11.46
CA ALA A 57 -7.69 -1.14 11.87
C ALA A 57 -6.96 -0.03 11.09
N ASP A 58 -5.87 -0.36 10.40
CA ASP A 58 -5.02 0.57 9.65
C ASP A 58 -5.23 0.49 8.13
N ILE A 59 -6.14 -0.35 7.61
CA ILE A 59 -6.36 -0.52 6.15
C ILE A 59 -6.69 0.81 5.44
N GLU A 60 -7.65 1.59 5.96
CA GLU A 60 -7.99 2.90 5.38
C GLU A 60 -6.88 3.94 5.64
N THR A 61 -6.16 3.80 6.75
CA THR A 61 -5.02 4.64 7.12
C THR A 61 -3.85 4.45 6.17
N GLU A 62 -3.56 3.22 5.74
CA GLU A 62 -2.51 2.90 4.76
C GLU A 62 -2.76 3.62 3.43
N THR A 63 -3.98 3.52 2.91
CA THR A 63 -4.37 4.22 1.66
C THR A 63 -4.23 5.73 1.82
N SER A 64 -4.68 6.29 2.94
CA SER A 64 -4.58 7.71 3.24
C SER A 64 -3.13 8.19 3.38
N HIS A 65 -2.28 7.38 4.03
CA HIS A 65 -0.86 7.66 4.21
C HIS A 65 -0.12 7.70 2.86
N VAL A 66 -0.33 6.70 2.01
CA VAL A 66 0.25 6.64 0.66
C VAL A 66 -0.28 7.78 -0.21
N LYS A 67 -1.56 8.13 -0.08
CA LYS A 67 -2.13 9.29 -0.79
C LYS A 67 -1.44 10.60 -0.37
N ALA A 68 -1.15 10.79 0.92
CA ALA A 68 -0.40 11.95 1.39
C ALA A 68 1.03 11.99 0.80
N LEU A 69 1.72 10.84 0.72
CA LEU A 69 3.03 10.73 0.06
C LEU A 69 2.95 11.05 -1.45
N SER A 70 1.83 10.72 -2.11
CA SER A 70 1.62 11.04 -3.53
C SER A 70 1.50 12.55 -3.82
N GLN A 71 1.17 13.35 -2.80
CA GLN A 71 1.04 14.81 -2.89
C GLN A 71 2.38 15.54 -2.77
N GLN A 72 3.45 14.84 -2.39
CA GLN A 72 4.79 15.41 -2.37
C GLN A 72 5.21 15.84 -3.78
N LYS A 73 6.01 16.91 -3.87
CA LYS A 73 6.56 17.37 -5.14
C LYS A 73 7.37 16.25 -5.81
N ASP A 74 7.13 16.04 -7.11
CA ASP A 74 7.81 15.03 -7.92
C ASP A 74 7.61 13.59 -7.41
N SER A 75 6.51 13.33 -6.68
CA SER A 75 6.19 11.99 -6.22
C SER A 75 6.03 11.03 -7.40
N LEU A 76 6.51 9.79 -7.26
CA LEU A 76 6.33 8.71 -8.24
C LEU A 76 4.99 7.99 -8.04
N LEU A 77 4.35 8.12 -6.88
CA LEU A 77 3.09 7.43 -6.59
C LEU A 77 1.96 7.99 -7.45
N ARG A 78 1.22 7.11 -8.13
CA ARG A 78 0.10 7.46 -9.01
C ARG A 78 -1.23 6.81 -8.60
N GLY A 79 -1.22 6.01 -7.55
CA GLY A 79 -2.39 5.35 -7.00
C GLY A 79 -2.03 4.22 -6.05
N ALA A 80 -3.06 3.64 -5.43
CA ALA A 80 -2.92 2.51 -4.54
C ALA A 80 -3.86 1.36 -4.93
N ILE A 81 -3.39 0.14 -4.73
CA ILE A 81 -4.20 -1.08 -4.65
C ILE A 81 -4.46 -1.32 -3.16
N ALA A 82 -5.68 -1.02 -2.71
CA ALA A 82 -6.04 -1.06 -1.30
C ALA A 82 -6.28 -2.49 -0.81
N SER A 83 -6.00 -2.76 0.47
CA SER A 83 -6.41 -4.03 1.09
C SER A 83 -7.94 -4.14 1.09
N CYS A 84 -8.47 -5.34 1.03
CA CYS A 84 -9.89 -5.57 1.23
C CYS A 84 -10.15 -6.88 1.98
N ARG A 85 -11.36 -7.03 2.52
CA ARG A 85 -11.83 -8.25 3.19
C ARG A 85 -13.21 -8.65 2.63
N PRO A 86 -13.27 -9.23 1.42
CA PRO A 86 -14.55 -9.63 0.81
C PRO A 86 -15.38 -10.58 1.67
N GLU A 87 -14.73 -11.33 2.56
CA GLU A 87 -15.32 -12.27 3.50
C GLU A 87 -16.02 -11.60 4.71
N GLU A 88 -15.77 -10.32 4.97
CA GLU A 88 -16.32 -9.62 6.14
C GLU A 88 -17.69 -8.97 5.84
N PRO A 89 -18.64 -8.99 6.80
CA PRO A 89 -19.97 -8.37 6.61
C PRO A 89 -19.93 -6.88 6.21
N GLY A 90 -18.87 -6.15 6.59
CA GLY A 90 -18.70 -4.73 6.30
C GLY A 90 -18.16 -4.40 4.89
N PHE A 91 -17.83 -5.41 4.08
CA PHE A 91 -17.10 -5.23 2.83
C PHE A 91 -17.81 -4.33 1.83
N ALA A 92 -19.12 -4.50 1.60
CA ALA A 92 -19.83 -3.72 0.60
C ALA A 92 -19.77 -2.21 0.90
N ALA A 93 -19.98 -1.84 2.17
CA ALA A 93 -19.89 -0.44 2.58
C ALA A 93 -18.46 0.09 2.49
N TYR A 94 -17.46 -0.73 2.82
CA TYR A 94 -16.04 -0.39 2.64
C TYR A 94 -15.70 -0.15 1.16
N LEU A 95 -16.10 -1.07 0.28
CA LEU A 95 -15.84 -1.02 -1.15
C LEU A 95 -16.37 0.29 -1.76
N GLU A 96 -17.60 0.68 -1.43
CA GLU A 96 -18.19 1.91 -1.95
C GLU A 96 -17.45 3.17 -1.48
N ARG A 97 -16.99 3.21 -0.21
CA ARG A 97 -16.14 4.32 0.28
C ARG A 97 -14.82 4.39 -0.47
N GLN A 98 -14.13 3.26 -0.65
CA GLN A 98 -12.84 3.24 -1.31
C GLN A 98 -12.94 3.53 -2.82
N ARG A 99 -14.00 3.05 -3.49
CA ARG A 99 -14.27 3.35 -4.92
C ARG A 99 -14.56 4.83 -5.18
N ALA A 100 -15.05 5.55 -4.18
CA ALA A 100 -15.26 7.00 -4.29
C ALA A 100 -13.94 7.79 -4.29
N ASP A 101 -12.82 7.19 -3.84
CA ASP A 101 -11.50 7.81 -3.92
C ASP A 101 -10.81 7.48 -5.26
N PRO A 102 -10.63 8.46 -6.17
CA PRO A 102 -9.97 8.21 -7.45
C PRO A 102 -8.49 7.82 -7.31
N PHE A 103 -7.88 7.97 -6.14
CA PHE A 103 -6.53 7.48 -5.88
C PHE A 103 -6.46 5.95 -5.75
N VAL A 104 -7.56 5.30 -5.35
CA VAL A 104 -7.67 3.84 -5.31
C VAL A 104 -7.87 3.32 -6.74
N LYS A 105 -6.97 2.45 -7.19
CA LYS A 105 -6.95 1.89 -8.55
C LYS A 105 -7.34 0.42 -8.60
N GLY A 106 -7.47 -0.22 -7.45
CA GLY A 106 -7.86 -1.61 -7.34
C GLY A 106 -7.84 -2.08 -5.89
N PHE A 107 -8.06 -3.38 -5.72
CA PHE A 107 -8.13 -4.02 -4.41
C PHE A 107 -7.32 -5.32 -4.41
N ARG A 108 -6.73 -5.67 -3.27
CA ARG A 108 -6.06 -6.95 -3.04
C ARG A 108 -6.52 -7.57 -1.73
N ARG A 109 -6.73 -8.88 -1.75
CA ARG A 109 -6.85 -9.73 -0.57
C ARG A 109 -5.69 -10.72 -0.58
N VAL A 110 -4.86 -10.74 0.46
CA VAL A 110 -3.83 -11.77 0.64
C VAL A 110 -4.51 -13.10 0.93
N LEU A 111 -4.34 -14.11 0.07
CA LEU A 111 -5.04 -15.40 0.19
C LEU A 111 -4.23 -16.48 0.92
N HIS A 112 -2.90 -16.42 0.96
CA HIS A 112 -2.09 -17.45 1.64
C HIS A 112 -2.16 -17.38 3.18
N VAL A 113 -2.91 -16.43 3.72
CA VAL A 113 -3.17 -16.27 5.16
C VAL A 113 -4.60 -16.65 5.54
N VAL A 114 -5.42 -17.12 4.58
CA VAL A 114 -6.78 -17.61 4.83
C VAL A 114 -6.85 -19.13 4.63
N PRO A 115 -7.80 -19.82 5.28
CA PRO A 115 -8.07 -21.23 4.98
C PRO A 115 -8.50 -21.42 3.51
N ASP A 116 -8.13 -22.56 2.94
CA ASP A 116 -8.57 -23.01 1.61
C ASP A 116 -10.09 -23.29 1.54
#